data_AF-A0A4Y8YRZ0-F1
#
_entry.id   AF-A0A4Y8YRZ0-F1
#
_cell.length_a   1.000
_cell.length_b   1.000
_cell.length_c   1.000
_cell.angle_alpha   90.00
_cell.angle_beta   90.00
_cell.angle_gamma   90.00
#
_symmetry.space_group_name_H-M   'P 1'
#
loop_
_entity.id
_entity.type
_entity.pdbx_description
1 polymer ?
#
loop_
_entity_poly.entity_id
_entity_poly.type
_entity_poly.pdbx_seq_one_letter_code
_entity_poly.pdbx_strand_id
1 'polypeptide(L)'
;MPRGGEFVPHPGAYGEILSSPGVRDMIDGAAASAARRAGSGFDWNSRQGTRRWRAIVYPATHSARARNARDNSLIVALNATSV
;
A
#
# COMPACT_ATOMS: atom_id res chain seq x y z
N MET A 1 41.46 -15.55 12.82
CA MET A 1 40.45 -14.96 11.92
C MET A 1 39.31 -15.96 11.79
N PRO A 2 38.11 -15.72 12.34
CA PRO A 2 36.99 -16.61 12.08
C PRO A 2 36.64 -16.55 10.60
N ARG A 3 36.59 -17.71 9.94
CA ARG A 3 36.12 -17.86 8.56
C ARG A 3 34.62 -17.57 8.52
N GLY A 4 34.17 -16.98 7.40
CA GLY A 4 32.89 -16.30 7.23
C GLY A 4 31.69 -17.04 7.82
N GLY A 5 30.84 -16.28 8.50
CA GLY A 5 29.57 -16.78 9.02
C GLY A 5 28.66 -17.21 7.88
N GLU A 6 28.15 -18.43 7.98
CA GLU A 6 27.09 -18.96 7.12
C GLU A 6 25.83 -18.09 7.26
N PHE A 7 25.26 -17.65 6.15
CA PHE A 7 23.96 -16.98 6.17
C PHE A 7 22.88 -18.00 6.55
N VAL A 8 22.32 -17.86 7.75
CA VAL A 8 21.17 -18.65 8.20
C VAL A 8 19.90 -17.80 8.04
N PRO A 9 18.98 -18.15 7.12
CA PRO A 9 17.73 -17.42 6.97
C PRO A 9 16.92 -17.46 8.27
N HIS A 10 16.49 -16.30 8.76
CA HIS A 10 15.60 -16.24 9.92
C HIS A 10 14.19 -16.67 9.49
N PRO A 11 13.64 -17.78 10.02
CA PRO A 11 12.37 -18.33 9.55
C PRO A 11 11.17 -17.39 9.81
N GLY A 12 11.29 -16.46 10.77
CA GLY A 12 10.29 -15.44 11.07
C GLY A 12 10.47 -14.11 10.32
N ALA A 13 11.62 -13.89 9.65
CA ALA A 13 11.98 -12.57 9.15
C ALA A 13 10.99 -12.04 8.10
N TYR A 14 10.39 -12.93 7.31
CA TYR A 14 9.36 -12.53 6.35
C TYR A 14 8.15 -11.88 7.04
N GLY A 15 7.65 -12.47 8.14
CA GLY A 15 6.52 -11.91 8.88
C GLY A 15 6.88 -10.62 9.61
N GLU A 16 8.09 -10.56 10.16
CA GLU A 16 8.61 -9.35 10.83
C GLU A 16 8.71 -8.18 9.84
N ILE A 17 9.23 -8.41 8.63
CA ILE A 17 9.29 -7.39 7.59
C ILE A 17 7.89 -6.91 7.22
N LEU A 18 6.93 -7.81 6.97
CA LEU A 18 5.57 -7.45 6.58
C LEU A 18 4.78 -6.65 7.63
N SER A 19 5.17 -6.77 8.89
CA SER A 19 4.58 -6.05 10.04
C SER A 19 5.40 -4.83 10.46
N SER A 20 6.57 -4.62 9.86
CA SER A 20 7.50 -3.57 10.24
C SER A 20 6.92 -2.16 9.99
N PRO A 21 7.36 -1.15 10.77
CA PRO A 21 7.01 0.25 10.54
C PRO A 21 7.40 0.75 9.15
N GLY A 22 8.56 0.33 8.62
CA GLY A 22 8.98 0.73 7.27
C GLY A 22 8.00 0.27 6.18
N VAL A 23 7.47 -0.95 6.28
CA VAL A 23 6.44 -1.43 5.34
C VAL A 23 5.12 -0.69 5.52
N ARG A 24 4.75 -0.31 6.74
CA ARG A 24 3.59 0.55 6.99
C ARG A 24 3.76 1.89 6.26
N ASP A 25 4.87 2.58 6.45
CA ASP A 25 5.12 3.90 5.84
C ASP A 25 5.11 3.83 4.32
N MET A 26 5.66 2.75 3.75
CA MET A 26 5.59 2.49 2.30
C MET A 26 4.14 2.30 1.82
N ILE A 27 3.32 1.57 2.56
CA ILE A 27 1.91 1.34 2.22
C ILE A 27 1.10 2.63 2.35
N ASP A 28 1.32 3.40 3.41
CA ASP A 28 0.67 4.69 3.65
C ASP A 28 1.02 5.68 2.53
N GLY A 29 2.30 5.77 2.17
CA GLY A 29 2.76 6.60 1.06
C GLY A 29 2.18 6.18 -0.30
N ALA A 30 2.13 4.87 -0.58
CA ALA A 30 1.55 4.35 -1.80
C ALA A 30 0.04 4.66 -1.90
N ALA A 31 -0.70 4.46 -0.81
CA ALA A 31 -2.13 4.74 -0.73
C ALA A 31 -2.45 6.24 -0.87
N ALA A 32 -1.69 7.09 -0.17
CA ALA A 32 -1.81 8.55 -0.29
C ALA A 32 -1.53 9.03 -1.71
N SER A 33 -0.48 8.50 -2.36
CA SER A 33 -0.16 8.82 -3.75
C SER A 33 -1.28 8.38 -4.70
N ALA A 34 -1.82 7.17 -4.54
CA ALA A 34 -2.92 6.67 -5.36
C ALA A 34 -4.20 7.50 -5.18
N ALA A 35 -4.57 7.86 -3.94
CA ALA A 35 -5.72 8.73 -3.66
C ALA A 35 -5.54 10.11 -4.32
N ARG A 36 -4.36 10.71 -4.23
CA ARG A 36 -4.04 11.99 -4.87
C ARG A 36 -4.19 11.93 -6.39
N ARG A 37 -3.74 10.85 -7.03
CA ARG A 37 -3.87 10.64 -8.49
C ARG A 37 -5.31 10.40 -8.92
N ALA A 38 -6.11 9.70 -8.11
CA ALA A 38 -7.54 9.49 -8.36
C ALA A 38 -8.34 10.81 -8.25
N GLY A 39 -7.80 11.79 -7.53
CA GLY A 39 -8.28 13.18 -7.49
C GLY A 39 -9.24 13.47 -6.34
N SER A 40 -9.95 14.60 -6.44
CA SER A 40 -10.80 15.13 -5.36
C SER A 40 -11.88 14.14 -4.91
N GLY A 41 -12.07 13.96 -3.60
CA GLY A 41 -13.11 13.11 -3.03
C GLY A 41 -12.77 11.62 -2.95
N PHE A 42 -11.54 11.24 -3.27
CA PHE A 42 -10.96 9.95 -2.91
C PHE A 42 -10.18 10.06 -1.61
N ASP A 43 -10.22 9.02 -0.81
CA ASP A 43 -9.54 8.92 0.48
C ASP A 43 -8.96 7.51 0.67
N TRP A 44 -8.17 7.32 1.71
CA TRP A 44 -7.53 6.05 2.00
C TRP A 44 -7.40 5.79 3.49
N ASN A 45 -7.28 4.50 3.85
CA ASN A 45 -6.98 4.08 5.21
C ASN A 45 -6.12 2.81 5.16
N SER A 46 -5.17 2.69 6.09
CA SER A 46 -4.34 1.51 6.28
C SER A 46 -4.59 0.84 7.62
N ARG A 47 -4.38 -0.48 7.66
CA ARG A 47 -4.47 -1.27 8.89
C ARG A 47 -3.56 -2.48 8.82
N GLN A 48 -3.03 -2.86 9.98
CA GLN A 48 -2.36 -4.13 10.14
C GLN A 48 -3.41 -5.25 10.22
N GLY A 49 -3.29 -6.24 9.33
CA GLY A 49 -3.99 -7.52 9.47
C GLY A 49 -3.22 -8.48 10.37
N THR A 50 -3.58 -9.76 10.38
CA THR A 50 -2.93 -10.78 11.22
C THR A 50 -1.42 -10.88 11.02
N ARG A 51 -0.90 -10.58 9.82
CA ARG A 51 0.53 -10.74 9.49
C ARG A 51 1.14 -9.63 8.65
N ARG A 52 0.33 -8.73 8.07
CA ARG A 52 0.82 -7.72 7.12
C ARG A 52 0.01 -6.44 7.19
N TRP A 53 0.67 -5.33 6.92
CA TRP A 53 0.00 -4.06 6.62
C TRP A 53 -0.74 -4.14 5.27
N ARG A 54 -1.86 -3.43 5.18
CA ARG A 54 -2.63 -3.23 3.94
C ARG A 54 -3.30 -1.87 3.96
N ALA A 55 -3.54 -1.29 2.79
CA ALA A 55 -4.35 -0.09 2.64
C ALA A 55 -5.48 -0.33 1.64
N ILE A 56 -6.52 0.50 1.75
CA ILE A 56 -7.62 0.59 0.80
C ILE A 56 -7.73 2.06 0.40
N VAL A 57 -7.90 2.31 -0.90
CA VAL A 57 -8.25 3.62 -1.45
C VAL A 57 -9.69 3.54 -1.95
N TYR A 58 -10.52 4.52 -1.61
CA TYR A 58 -11.95 4.48 -1.89
C TYR A 58 -12.51 5.87 -2.24
N PRO A 59 -13.61 5.94 -3.01
CA PRO A 59 -14.33 7.20 -3.20
C PRO A 59 -15.09 7.54 -1.91
N ALA A 60 -14.65 8.58 -1.21
CA ALA A 60 -15.25 9.06 0.03
C ALA A 60 -16.51 9.89 -0.21
N THR A 61 -16.65 10.50 -1.39
CA THR A 61 -17.81 11.32 -1.76
C THR A 61 -18.70 10.65 -2.81
N HIS A 62 -19.98 11.04 -2.83
CA HIS A 62 -20.93 10.56 -3.83
C HIS A 62 -20.49 10.90 -5.27
N SER A 63 -19.96 12.11 -5.48
CA SER A 63 -19.43 12.54 -6.77
C SER A 63 -18.21 11.72 -7.20
N ALA A 64 -17.29 11.41 -6.29
CA ALA A 64 -16.15 10.54 -6.57
C ALA A 64 -16.59 9.10 -6.89
N ARG A 65 -17.64 8.59 -6.24
CA ARG A 65 -18.21 7.27 -6.55
C ARG A 65 -18.77 7.23 -7.98
N ALA A 66 -19.56 8.23 -8.36
CA ALA A 66 -20.10 8.34 -9.71
C ALA A 66 -18.98 8.49 -10.76
N ARG A 67 -17.96 9.30 -10.48
CA ARG A 67 -16.78 9.46 -11.35
C ARG A 67 -16.00 8.16 -11.50
N ASN A 68 -15.73 7.47 -10.39
CA ASN A 68 -15.03 6.19 -10.42
C ASN A 68 -15.76 5.15 -11.27
N ALA A 69 -17.09 5.09 -11.18
CA ALA A 69 -17.88 4.13 -11.96
C ALA A 69 -17.91 4.44 -13.46
N ARG A 70 -17.80 5.71 -13.85
CA ARG A 70 -17.76 6.13 -15.27
C ARG A 70 -16.37 6.01 -15.87
N ASP A 71 -15.36 6.46 -15.14
CA ASP A 71 -14.03 6.72 -15.69
C ASP A 71 -12.98 5.70 -15.21
N ASN A 72 -13.36 4.74 -14.37
CA ASN A 72 -12.45 3.77 -13.73
C ASN A 72 -11.26 4.46 -13.03
N SER A 73 -11.50 5.61 -12.38
CA SER A 73 -10.46 6.50 -11.86
C SER A 73 -9.44 5.80 -10.96
N LEU A 74 -9.86 4.85 -10.13
CA LEU A 74 -8.94 4.08 -9.27
C LEU A 74 -8.05 3.12 -10.07
N ILE A 75 -8.57 2.47 -11.10
CA ILE A 75 -7.76 1.58 -11.96
C ILE A 75 -6.69 2.39 -12.70
N VAL A 76 -7.07 3.54 -13.24
CA VAL A 76 -6.14 4.46 -13.89
C VAL A 76 -5.07 4.96 -12.91
N ALA A 77 -5.47 5.37 -11.71
CA ALA A 77 -4.55 5.87 -10.68
C ALA A 77 -3.52 4.81 -10.23
N LEU A 78 -3.93 3.53 -10.15
CA LEU A 78 -3.05 2.41 -9.81
C LEU A 78 -2.06 2.10 -10.93
N ASN A 79 -2.50 2.06 -12.18
CA ASN A 79 -1.66 1.76 -13.34
C ASN A 79 -0.61 2.84 -13.62
N ALA A 80 -0.84 4.08 -13.19
CA ALA A 80 0.15 5.15 -13.24
C ALA A 80 1.37 4.93 -12.30
N THR A 81 1.38 3.84 -11.50
CA THR A 81 2.48 3.48 -10.59
C THR A 81 3.42 2.42 -11.16
N SER A 82 3.16 1.90 -12.36
CA SER A 82 4.02 0.89 -12.99
C SER A 82 5.29 1.52 -13.55
N VAL A 83 6.33 1.60 -12.72
CA VAL A 83 7.74 1.79 -13.10
C VAL A 83 8.58 0.81 -12.29
#